data_AF-A0A6N3FCS0-F1
#
_entry.id   AF-A0A6N3FCS0-F1
#
_cell.length_a   1.000
_cell.length_b   1.000
_cell.length_c   1.000
_cell.angle_alpha   90.00
_cell.angle_beta   90.00
_cell.angle_gamma   90.00
#
_symmetry.space_group_name_H-M   'P 1'
#
loop_
_entity.id
_entity.type
_entity.pdbx_description
1 polymer ?
#
loop_
_entity_poly.entity_id
_entity_poly.type
_entity_poly.pdbx_seq_one_letter_code
_entity_poly.pdbx_strand_id
1 'polypeptide(L)'
;MVNAVSLVLMKGDKILLLKREKNRIPVIVMKEDETTEKCLERWTKDNISVGTSKLIKYDKTFNIEGYNINLVFVDASNSEVSIINEGLVLEPFDISKINRFEEELLRSVVIKCKSINYRTHAIELLEKVYNIRTNYRVRRPLLELEKGRMKSNKAINLIVLSLFVGVLLSIFLFNYFGISIAIITVLMIAIFFTVVGVRNKSYLGFFLVLSSLVLSITYGIFTNELFRFLNLIVIPINLFSGFLLLTYENLPFKLVTFIIAFLEIIVGKSFENTSKLSFEFKEKFSKADGEKKSKNMKHIINGILISIPLVIVLLMILSGADEVFSYYLSNIWDYININNIYDFIVRVIIALVIMFLTYGLYYSLASVKVANVNNKTFNRTFNSTTISTILVSIILIYLVFTKIQVSYLYLNKALPFGVTFSEYARKGFFQLVFLVVINLIMIISIKVKTDVKNSKSNNFLNIIYSVITLLTMNMGVAAIYKMNLYIGEFGYTRLRILVQAFTLFLCIALLLLLVFIWREKLLFKPIVVSAVAIYLVLNYINIDNFIAKENLKLINTRAEIDLWYISTLSLDAKEAIDEGREKGLVSSEYYNYWANKRVAIERWYEYNYFNNNVLK
;
A
#
# COMPACT_ATOMS: atom_id res chain seq x y z
N MET A 1 36.17 3.66 -19.36
CA MET A 1 36.13 3.66 -17.89
C MET A 1 37.50 4.02 -17.40
N VAL A 2 37.60 4.99 -16.50
CA VAL A 2 38.89 5.42 -15.94
C VAL A 2 39.12 4.67 -14.63
N ASN A 3 40.25 3.98 -14.50
CA ASN A 3 40.62 3.31 -13.25
C ASN A 3 41.23 4.33 -12.28
N ALA A 4 40.80 4.33 -11.03
CA ALA A 4 41.29 5.23 -10.00
C ALA A 4 41.48 4.52 -8.66
N VAL A 5 42.30 5.07 -7.77
CA VAL A 5 42.50 4.61 -6.39
C VAL A 5 41.96 5.66 -5.44
N SER A 6 41.09 5.29 -4.51
CA SER A 6 40.73 6.16 -3.39
C SER A 6 41.50 5.76 -2.14
N LEU A 7 42.18 6.72 -1.51
CA LEU A 7 43.00 6.50 -0.32
C LEU A 7 42.31 7.08 0.92
N VAL A 8 41.98 6.20 1.88
CA VAL A 8 41.52 6.60 3.21
C VAL A 8 42.66 6.34 4.20
N LEU A 9 43.34 7.39 4.63
CA LEU A 9 44.43 7.31 5.62
C LEU A 9 43.99 7.96 6.93
N MET A 10 44.12 7.20 8.01
CA MET A 10 43.86 7.66 9.38
C MET A 10 45.13 7.65 10.24
N LYS A 11 45.29 8.69 11.06
CA LYS A 11 46.33 8.81 12.08
C LYS A 11 45.67 9.20 13.40
N GLY A 12 45.37 8.21 14.24
CA GLY A 12 44.66 8.45 15.50
C GLY A 12 43.22 8.93 15.24
N ASP A 13 42.93 10.18 15.61
CA ASP A 13 41.64 10.87 15.41
C ASP A 13 41.58 11.75 14.15
N LYS A 14 42.68 11.83 13.39
CA LYS A 14 42.79 12.66 12.19
C LYS A 14 42.67 11.83 10.92
N ILE A 15 42.01 12.39 9.92
CA ILE A 15 41.87 11.84 8.57
C ILE A 15 42.61 12.73 7.57
N LEU A 16 43.30 12.10 6.61
CA LEU A 16 43.95 12.81 5.52
C LEU A 16 42.92 13.30 4.50
N LEU A 17 42.92 14.60 4.22
CA LEU A 17 42.01 15.26 3.30
C LEU A 17 42.74 16.23 2.36
N LEU A 18 42.18 16.45 1.17
CA LEU A 18 42.53 17.51 0.26
C LEU A 18 41.97 18.85 0.77
N LYS A 19 42.75 19.92 0.63
CA LYS A 19 42.36 21.29 0.98
C LYS A 19 41.38 21.88 -0.05
N ARG A 20 40.15 21.34 -0.09
CA ARG A 20 39.06 21.71 -1.01
C ARG A 20 37.70 21.71 -0.30
N GLU A 21 36.69 22.35 -0.88
CA GLU A 21 35.34 22.44 -0.29
C GLU A 21 34.52 21.13 -0.38
N LYS A 22 34.76 20.30 -1.40
CA LYS A 22 34.05 19.02 -1.65
C LYS A 22 35.01 17.99 -2.23
N ASN A 23 34.71 16.70 -2.06
CA ASN A 23 35.56 15.57 -2.52
C ASN A 23 36.98 15.68 -1.96
N ARG A 24 37.01 15.79 -0.64
CA ARG A 24 38.19 15.97 0.18
C ARG A 24 38.96 14.66 0.36
N ILE A 25 38.33 13.49 0.25
CA ILE A 25 39.07 12.21 0.24
C ILE A 25 39.86 12.09 -1.09
N PRO A 26 41.19 11.81 -1.05
CA PRO A 26 41.99 11.65 -2.26
C PRO A 26 41.47 10.55 -3.19
N VAL A 27 41.30 10.90 -4.47
CA VAL A 27 41.03 9.97 -5.58
C VAL A 27 42.10 10.19 -6.65
N ILE A 28 42.87 9.15 -6.93
CA ILE A 28 44.08 9.18 -7.75
C ILE A 28 43.80 8.42 -9.04
N VAL A 29 43.93 9.06 -10.20
CA VAL A 29 43.73 8.40 -11.50
C VAL A 29 44.95 7.53 -11.83
N MET A 30 44.70 6.29 -12.24
CA MET A 30 45.73 5.36 -12.70
C MET A 30 46.17 5.70 -14.13
N LYS A 31 47.46 5.52 -14.43
CA LYS A 31 47.97 5.52 -15.81
C LYS A 31 47.65 4.19 -16.49
N GLU A 32 47.72 4.14 -17.82
CA GLU A 32 47.56 2.90 -18.58
C GLU A 32 48.52 1.81 -18.07
N ASP A 33 47.99 0.61 -17.85
CA ASP A 33 48.68 -0.57 -17.30
C ASP A 33 49.37 -0.41 -15.92
N GLU A 34 48.98 0.60 -15.14
CA GLU A 34 49.48 0.82 -13.78
C GLU A 34 48.73 -0.02 -12.72
N THR A 35 49.46 -0.72 -11.84
CA THR A 35 48.86 -1.46 -10.71
C THR A 35 48.43 -0.50 -9.58
N THR A 36 47.51 -0.93 -8.71
CA THR A 36 47.08 -0.14 -7.53
C THR A 36 48.25 0.30 -6.65
N GLU A 37 49.25 -0.57 -6.51
CA GLU A 37 50.46 -0.35 -5.72
C GLU A 37 51.37 0.70 -6.35
N LYS A 38 51.71 0.56 -7.63
CA LYS A 38 52.55 1.55 -8.33
C LYS A 38 51.90 2.94 -8.37
N CYS A 39 50.58 2.98 -8.53
CA CYS A 39 49.82 4.23 -8.51
C CYS A 39 49.89 4.91 -7.14
N LEU A 40 49.77 4.11 -6.06
CA LEU A 40 49.87 4.59 -4.69
C LEU A 40 51.29 5.04 -4.36
N GLU A 41 52.31 4.24 -4.67
CA GLU A 41 53.73 4.55 -4.42
C GLU A 41 54.15 5.85 -5.12
N ARG A 42 53.77 6.00 -6.40
CA ARG A 42 53.98 7.23 -7.16
C ARG A 42 53.37 8.42 -6.44
N TRP A 43 52.10 8.30 -6.04
CA TRP A 43 51.40 9.40 -5.40
C TRP A 43 51.96 9.69 -4.01
N THR A 44 52.27 8.68 -3.19
CA THR A 44 52.81 8.90 -1.84
C THR A 44 54.19 9.55 -1.89
N LYS A 45 55.06 9.17 -2.84
CA LYS A 45 56.41 9.73 -2.97
C LYS A 45 56.41 11.26 -3.11
N ASP A 46 55.42 11.81 -3.78
CA ASP A 46 55.29 13.25 -4.05
C ASP A 46 54.42 13.98 -3.02
N ASN A 47 53.76 13.27 -2.08
CA ASN A 47 52.72 13.87 -1.23
C ASN A 47 52.88 13.60 0.27
N ILE A 48 53.39 12.42 0.68
CA ILE A 48 53.40 11.97 2.08
C ILE A 48 54.59 11.03 2.32
N SER A 49 55.39 11.28 3.35
CA SER A 49 56.31 10.27 3.88
C SER A 49 55.68 9.57 5.08
N VAL A 50 55.50 8.26 4.95
CA VAL A 50 54.96 7.39 6.00
C VAL A 50 56.12 6.53 6.52
N GLY A 51 56.43 6.59 7.82
CA GLY A 51 57.42 5.71 8.46
C GLY A 51 57.00 4.23 8.37
N THR A 52 57.82 3.30 8.87
CA THR A 52 57.55 1.85 8.82
C THR A 52 56.27 1.48 9.60
N SER A 53 55.11 1.65 8.97
CA SER A 53 53.79 1.24 9.47
C SER A 53 53.36 -0.04 8.79
N LYS A 54 52.61 -0.85 9.52
CA LYS A 54 51.90 -2.01 8.97
C LYS A 54 50.79 -1.52 8.01
N LEU A 55 51.05 -1.56 6.70
CA LEU A 55 50.05 -1.28 5.66
C LEU A 55 48.99 -2.39 5.64
N ILE A 56 47.73 -2.04 5.91
CA ILE A 56 46.60 -2.96 5.79
C ILE A 56 45.87 -2.66 4.49
N LYS A 57 46.38 -3.25 3.41
CA LYS A 57 45.85 -3.05 2.07
C LYS A 57 44.45 -3.66 1.96
N TYR A 58 43.55 -2.93 1.30
CA TYR A 58 42.29 -3.49 0.83
C TYR A 58 42.18 -3.25 -0.67
N ASP A 59 41.89 -4.29 -1.46
CA ASP A 59 41.65 -4.21 -2.89
C ASP A 59 40.16 -4.52 -3.13
N LYS A 60 39.33 -3.49 -3.26
CA LYS A 60 37.95 -3.64 -3.74
C LYS A 60 37.62 -2.54 -4.75
N THR A 61 37.21 -2.97 -5.94
CA THR A 61 36.71 -2.13 -7.03
C THR A 61 35.28 -1.69 -6.75
N PHE A 62 35.01 -0.39 -6.86
CA PHE A 62 33.69 0.23 -6.86
C PHE A 62 33.43 0.81 -8.24
N ASN A 63 32.28 0.49 -8.85
CA ASN A 63 31.86 1.08 -10.11
C ASN A 63 30.86 2.20 -9.82
N ILE A 64 31.28 3.45 -10.00
CA ILE A 64 30.43 4.63 -9.80
C ILE A 64 30.65 5.58 -10.98
N GLU A 65 29.58 5.97 -11.67
CA GLU A 65 29.56 7.01 -12.73
C GLU A 65 30.69 6.91 -13.78
N GLY A 66 31.03 5.70 -14.24
CA GLY A 66 32.04 5.48 -15.29
C GLY A 66 33.49 5.36 -14.81
N TYR A 67 33.73 5.40 -13.50
CA TYR A 67 35.02 5.14 -12.85
C TYR A 67 35.04 3.77 -12.15
N ASN A 68 36.16 3.06 -12.28
CA ASN A 68 36.47 1.87 -11.46
C ASN A 68 37.42 2.32 -10.34
N ILE A 69 36.90 2.46 -9.12
CA ILE A 69 37.64 2.99 -7.97
C ILE A 69 38.09 1.85 -7.07
N ASN A 70 39.40 1.65 -6.92
CA ASN A 70 39.99 0.75 -5.94
C ASN A 70 40.20 1.48 -4.60
N LEU A 71 39.50 1.04 -3.55
CA LEU A 71 39.58 1.67 -2.23
C LEU A 71 40.71 1.05 -1.39
N VAL A 72 41.70 1.86 -1.03
CA VAL A 72 42.80 1.47 -0.13
C VAL A 72 42.62 2.20 1.21
N PHE A 73 42.66 1.43 2.30
CA PHE A 73 42.66 1.97 3.67
C PHE A 73 44.06 1.84 4.27
N VAL A 74 44.52 2.87 4.99
CA VAL A 74 45.80 2.84 5.72
C VAL A 74 45.57 3.34 7.14
N ASP A 75 45.81 2.46 8.11
CA ASP A 75 45.82 2.81 9.52
C ASP A 75 47.25 3.14 9.95
N ALA A 76 47.57 4.42 9.96
CA ALA A 76 48.88 4.95 10.35
C ALA A 76 48.88 5.47 11.80
N SER A 77 47.94 5.02 12.64
CA SER A 77 47.79 5.51 14.03
C SER A 77 49.05 5.34 14.88
N ASN A 78 49.88 4.34 14.59
CA ASN A 78 51.13 4.06 15.31
C ASN A 78 52.38 4.46 14.51
N SER A 79 52.27 5.39 13.56
CA SER A 79 53.39 5.73 12.68
C SER A 79 53.51 7.22 12.42
N GLU A 80 54.75 7.66 12.18
CA GLU A 80 55.02 9.04 11.79
C GLU A 80 54.57 9.26 10.35
N VAL A 81 53.74 10.28 10.17
CA VAL A 81 53.21 10.73 8.87
C VAL A 81 53.53 12.21 8.78
N SER A 82 54.36 12.59 7.81
CA SER A 82 54.63 13.99 7.44
C SER A 82 54.11 14.26 6.04
N ILE A 83 53.41 15.40 5.90
CA ILE A 83 52.81 15.86 4.66
C ILE A 83 53.86 16.67 3.90
N ILE A 84 54.12 16.31 2.64
CA ILE A 84 55.11 16.98 1.79
C ILE A 84 54.42 18.03 0.90
N ASN A 85 53.16 17.79 0.51
CA ASN A 85 52.40 18.67 -0.37
C ASN A 85 51.47 19.61 0.40
N GLU A 86 51.56 20.93 0.13
CA GLU A 86 50.71 21.97 0.73
C GLU A 86 49.21 21.82 0.43
N GLY A 87 48.83 21.02 -0.58
CA GLY A 87 47.44 20.72 -0.93
C GLY A 87 46.72 19.70 -0.03
N LEU A 88 47.42 19.08 0.93
CA LEU A 88 46.90 18.06 1.83
C LEU A 88 46.90 18.54 3.29
N VAL A 89 45.90 18.12 4.05
CA VAL A 89 45.75 18.47 5.47
C VAL A 89 45.31 17.23 6.26
N LEU A 90 45.90 17.04 7.44
CA LEU A 90 45.40 16.10 8.45
C LEU A 90 44.48 16.86 9.41
N GLU A 91 43.17 16.71 9.22
CA GLU A 91 42.17 17.35 10.08
C GLU A 91 41.55 16.34 11.06
N PRO A 92 41.12 16.79 12.25
CA PRO A 92 40.25 16.00 13.10
C PRO A 92 39.02 15.58 12.31
N PHE A 93 38.63 14.31 12.45
CA PHE A 93 37.49 13.79 11.71
C PHE A 93 36.17 14.50 12.13
N ASP A 94 35.54 15.23 11.20
CA ASP A 94 34.27 15.95 11.42
C ASP A 94 33.18 15.49 10.45
N ILE A 95 32.09 14.96 11.01
CA ILE A 95 30.94 14.38 10.30
C ILE A 95 30.16 15.43 9.51
N SER A 96 30.17 16.69 9.96
CA SER A 96 29.36 17.75 9.35
C SER A 96 29.83 18.13 7.93
N LYS A 97 31.09 17.82 7.59
CA LYS A 97 31.77 18.24 6.36
C LYS A 97 31.90 17.13 5.31
N ILE A 98 31.33 15.95 5.54
CA ILE A 98 31.46 14.76 4.68
C ILE A 98 30.29 14.68 3.69
N ASN A 99 30.60 14.48 2.41
CA ASN A 99 29.60 14.33 1.37
C ASN A 99 29.12 12.86 1.20
N ARG A 100 28.08 12.65 0.39
CA ARG A 100 27.45 11.32 0.21
C ARG A 100 28.40 10.26 -0.37
N PHE A 101 29.33 10.67 -1.22
CA PHE A 101 30.30 9.78 -1.86
C PHE A 101 31.36 9.32 -0.85
N GLU A 102 31.92 10.26 -0.09
CA GLU A 102 32.89 9.99 0.99
C GLU A 102 32.28 9.11 2.09
N GLU A 103 31.00 9.31 2.42
CA GLU A 103 30.26 8.45 3.36
C GLU A 103 30.22 6.98 2.90
N GLU A 104 30.03 6.74 1.61
CA GLU A 104 29.95 5.40 1.04
C GLU A 104 31.31 4.68 1.03
N LEU A 105 32.39 5.42 0.78
CA LEU A 105 33.77 4.94 0.90
C LEU A 105 34.08 4.54 2.35
N LEU A 106 33.86 5.46 3.30
CA LEU A 106 34.14 5.21 4.73
C LEU A 106 33.29 4.05 5.28
N ARG A 107 32.02 3.95 4.88
CA ARG A 107 31.16 2.82 5.23
C ARG A 107 31.74 1.48 4.75
N SER A 108 32.29 1.46 3.55
CA SER A 108 32.88 0.25 2.96
C SER A 108 34.13 -0.19 3.71
N VAL A 109 34.95 0.76 4.20
CA VAL A 109 36.09 0.49 5.09
C VAL A 109 35.60 -0.19 6.38
N VAL A 110 34.62 0.39 7.09
CA VAL A 110 34.13 -0.13 8.38
C VAL A 110 33.56 -1.54 8.24
N ILE A 111 32.71 -1.79 7.22
CA ILE A 111 32.12 -3.11 6.97
C ILE A 111 33.23 -4.16 6.75
N LYS A 112 34.28 -3.79 6.01
CA LYS A 112 35.35 -4.72 5.73
C LYS A 112 36.24 -5.00 6.94
N CYS A 113 36.64 -3.97 7.69
CA CYS A 113 37.45 -4.14 8.89
C CYS A 113 36.73 -5.03 9.92
N LYS A 114 35.41 -4.90 10.05
CA LYS A 114 34.59 -5.83 10.85
C LYS A 114 34.64 -7.27 10.35
N SER A 115 34.57 -7.49 9.05
CA SER A 115 34.62 -8.85 8.46
C SER A 115 35.95 -9.58 8.69
N ILE A 116 37.05 -8.85 8.91
CA ILE A 116 38.39 -9.39 9.19
C ILE A 116 38.71 -9.30 10.70
N ASN A 117 37.73 -8.89 11.52
CA ASN A 117 37.88 -8.70 12.97
C ASN A 117 39.02 -7.72 13.37
N TYR A 118 39.33 -6.77 12.49
CA TYR A 118 40.36 -5.76 12.71
C TYR A 118 39.76 -4.57 13.48
N ARG A 119 40.21 -4.36 14.74
CA ARG A 119 39.70 -3.34 15.66
C ARG A 119 40.81 -2.40 16.09
N THR A 120 40.69 -1.13 15.72
CA THR A 120 41.57 -0.04 16.18
C THR A 120 40.75 1.19 16.53
N HIS A 121 41.36 2.13 17.26
CA HIS A 121 40.70 3.36 17.68
C HIS A 121 40.14 4.18 16.49
N ALA A 122 40.86 4.18 15.36
CA ALA A 122 40.42 4.79 14.11
C ALA A 122 39.10 4.19 13.59
N ILE A 123 38.95 2.87 13.68
CA ILE A 123 37.73 2.16 13.22
C ILE A 123 36.57 2.36 14.20
N GLU A 124 36.84 2.43 15.51
CA GLU A 124 35.81 2.76 16.50
C GLU A 124 35.26 4.19 16.31
N LEU A 125 36.12 5.14 15.93
CA LEU A 125 35.70 6.50 15.57
C LEU A 125 34.83 6.50 14.31
N LEU A 126 35.24 5.81 13.25
CA LEU A 126 34.42 5.64 12.03
C LEU A 126 33.11 4.89 12.30
N GLU A 127 33.10 3.96 13.26
CA GLU A 127 31.91 3.20 13.66
C GLU A 127 30.88 4.06 14.41
N LYS A 128 31.31 5.00 15.25
CA LYS A 128 30.40 5.97 15.88
C LYS A 128 29.63 6.79 14.84
N VAL A 129 30.29 7.14 13.73
CA VAL A 129 29.72 7.90 12.60
C VAL A 129 28.72 7.05 11.81
N TYR A 130 29.10 5.80 11.55
CA TYR A 130 28.23 4.80 10.95
C TYR A 130 26.92 4.67 11.74
N ASN A 131 27.00 4.53 13.07
CA ASN A 131 25.83 4.34 13.93
C ASN A 131 24.94 5.59 14.10
N ILE A 132 25.49 6.81 14.05
CA ILE A 132 24.72 8.05 14.27
C ILE A 132 23.85 8.42 13.05
N ARG A 133 24.34 8.22 11.81
CA ARG A 133 23.55 8.53 10.59
C ARG A 133 22.72 7.36 10.05
N THR A 134 23.01 6.10 10.41
CA THR A 134 22.05 5.00 10.17
C THR A 134 20.74 5.20 10.91
N ASN A 135 20.75 5.86 12.08
CA ASN A 135 19.51 6.19 12.80
C ASN A 135 18.60 7.19 12.06
N TYR A 136 19.14 7.99 11.13
CA TYR A 136 18.33 8.86 10.24
C TYR A 136 17.82 8.12 8.99
N ARG A 137 18.52 7.08 8.50
CA ARG A 137 18.06 6.25 7.38
C ARG A 137 17.09 5.13 7.77
N VAL A 138 17.00 4.75 9.06
CA VAL A 138 16.02 3.77 9.58
C VAL A 138 14.71 4.46 10.03
N ARG A 139 14.30 5.52 9.32
CA ARG A 139 12.97 6.12 9.40
C ARG A 139 12.02 5.60 8.32
N ARG A 140 12.27 4.40 7.77
CA ARG A 140 11.22 3.62 7.11
C ARG A 140 10.71 2.58 8.12
N PRO A 141 9.42 2.59 8.48
CA PRO A 141 8.83 1.60 9.38
C PRO A 141 8.55 0.28 8.65
N LEU A 142 9.49 -0.17 7.82
CA LEU A 142 9.31 -1.32 6.94
C LEU A 142 9.94 -2.54 7.60
N LEU A 143 9.16 -3.61 7.71
CA LEU A 143 9.60 -4.88 8.26
C LEU A 143 10.89 -5.36 7.59
N GLU A 144 11.94 -5.62 8.37
CA GLU A 144 13.12 -6.34 7.88
C GLU A 144 12.77 -7.83 7.75
N LEU A 145 12.64 -8.27 6.50
CA LEU A 145 12.27 -9.63 6.12
C LEU A 145 13.53 -10.40 5.75
N GLU A 146 13.95 -11.33 6.62
CA GLU A 146 15.13 -12.15 6.39
C GLU A 146 14.79 -13.31 5.43
N LYS A 147 15.60 -13.48 4.37
CA LYS A 147 15.37 -14.49 3.33
C LYS A 147 15.79 -15.87 3.85
N GLY A 148 14.82 -16.72 4.19
CA GLY A 148 15.00 -18.16 4.38
C GLY A 148 14.89 -18.93 3.06
N ARG A 149 15.65 -20.03 2.92
CA ARG A 149 15.47 -20.94 1.78
C ARG A 149 14.23 -21.82 2.02
N MET A 150 13.31 -21.80 1.07
CA MET A 150 12.19 -22.74 1.05
C MET A 150 12.70 -24.13 0.62
N LYS A 151 12.19 -25.22 1.21
CA LYS A 151 12.53 -26.58 0.76
C LYS A 151 12.03 -26.77 -0.69
N SER A 152 12.89 -27.27 -1.59
CA SER A 152 12.62 -27.42 -3.04
C SER A 152 11.27 -28.08 -3.36
N ASN A 153 10.88 -29.15 -2.64
CA ASN A 153 9.59 -29.83 -2.86
C ASN A 153 8.37 -28.96 -2.51
N LYS A 154 8.49 -28.04 -1.54
CA LYS A 154 7.41 -27.09 -1.21
C LYS A 154 7.29 -25.98 -2.25
N ALA A 155 8.41 -25.52 -2.81
CA ALA A 155 8.43 -24.51 -3.86
C ALA A 155 7.76 -25.00 -5.15
N ILE A 156 8.03 -26.25 -5.55
CA ILE A 156 7.43 -26.86 -6.75
C ILE A 156 5.93 -27.08 -6.59
N ASN A 157 5.49 -27.62 -5.43
CA ASN A 157 4.06 -27.76 -5.15
C ASN A 157 3.36 -26.39 -5.17
N LEU A 158 4.04 -25.33 -4.73
CA LEU A 158 3.52 -23.97 -4.76
C LEU A 158 3.39 -23.40 -6.17
N ILE A 159 4.36 -23.65 -7.04
CA ILE A 159 4.31 -23.25 -8.44
C ILE A 159 3.13 -23.94 -9.13
N VAL A 160 3.01 -25.27 -8.99
CA VAL A 160 1.92 -26.05 -9.58
C VAL A 160 0.56 -25.58 -9.07
N LEU A 161 0.45 -25.32 -7.78
CA LEU A 161 -0.79 -24.84 -7.16
C LEU A 161 -1.14 -23.42 -7.58
N SER A 162 -0.16 -22.51 -7.69
CA SER A 162 -0.38 -21.14 -8.20
C SER A 162 -0.75 -21.10 -9.68
N LEU A 163 -0.22 -22.04 -10.47
CA LEU A 163 -0.54 -22.19 -11.89
C LEU A 163 -1.95 -22.78 -12.04
N PHE A 164 -2.31 -23.76 -11.21
CA PHE A 164 -3.67 -24.31 -11.15
C PHE A 164 -4.71 -23.25 -10.73
N VAL A 165 -4.38 -22.42 -9.73
CA VAL A 165 -5.16 -21.26 -9.32
C VAL A 165 -5.33 -20.27 -10.47
N GLY A 166 -4.24 -19.92 -11.15
CA GLY A 166 -4.25 -19.01 -12.30
C GLY A 166 -5.10 -19.53 -13.47
N VAL A 167 -5.05 -20.84 -13.76
CA VAL A 167 -5.88 -21.50 -14.78
C VAL A 167 -7.35 -21.55 -14.37
N LEU A 168 -7.66 -21.84 -13.10
CA LEU A 168 -9.04 -21.77 -12.62
C LEU A 168 -9.58 -20.34 -12.67
N LEU A 169 -8.77 -19.35 -12.28
CA LEU A 169 -9.13 -17.93 -12.37
C LEU A 169 -9.38 -17.47 -13.81
N SER A 170 -8.59 -17.94 -14.79
CA SER A 170 -8.81 -17.60 -16.20
C SER A 170 -10.12 -18.18 -16.76
N ILE A 171 -10.57 -19.30 -16.22
CA ILE A 171 -11.85 -19.93 -16.55
C ILE A 171 -13.01 -19.19 -15.86
N PHE A 172 -12.85 -18.81 -14.59
CA PHE A 172 -13.94 -18.31 -13.73
C PHE A 172 -14.17 -16.79 -13.75
N LEU A 173 -13.19 -15.97 -14.15
CA LEU A 173 -13.30 -14.51 -14.13
C LEU A 173 -13.85 -13.87 -15.41
N PHE A 174 -13.82 -14.56 -16.53
CA PHE A 174 -14.18 -13.95 -17.82
C PHE A 174 -15.58 -14.39 -18.20
N ASN A 175 -16.56 -13.70 -17.60
CA ASN A 175 -17.98 -13.56 -17.93
C ASN A 175 -18.69 -12.89 -16.73
N TYR A 176 -20.00 -13.08 -16.55
CA TYR A 176 -20.72 -12.53 -15.41
C TYR A 176 -20.21 -13.09 -14.07
N PHE A 177 -19.72 -12.21 -13.18
CA PHE A 177 -19.22 -12.59 -11.86
C PHE A 177 -20.35 -13.11 -10.97
N GLY A 178 -20.59 -14.42 -11.00
CA GLY A 178 -21.59 -15.11 -10.18
C GLY A 178 -20.96 -15.84 -8.99
N ILE A 179 -21.41 -17.08 -8.77
CA ILE A 179 -20.86 -18.00 -7.75
C ILE A 179 -19.35 -18.27 -7.95
N SER A 180 -18.81 -18.05 -9.15
CA SER A 180 -17.38 -18.23 -9.46
C SER A 180 -16.44 -17.49 -8.49
N ILE A 181 -16.80 -16.29 -8.03
CA ILE A 181 -16.00 -15.54 -7.06
C ILE A 181 -15.94 -16.25 -5.71
N ALA A 182 -17.05 -16.83 -5.26
CA ALA A 182 -17.08 -17.64 -4.04
C ALA A 182 -16.17 -18.86 -4.14
N ILE A 183 -16.23 -19.59 -5.26
CA ILE A 183 -15.38 -20.75 -5.53
C ILE A 183 -13.89 -20.37 -5.47
N ILE A 184 -13.50 -19.29 -6.16
CA ILE A 184 -12.14 -18.77 -6.15
C ILE A 184 -11.69 -18.44 -4.72
N THR A 185 -12.51 -17.73 -3.94
CA THR A 185 -12.14 -17.37 -2.56
C THR A 185 -11.96 -18.59 -1.66
N VAL A 186 -12.84 -19.59 -1.75
CA VAL A 186 -12.71 -20.84 -1.00
C VAL A 186 -11.40 -21.55 -1.36
N LEU A 187 -11.08 -21.61 -2.65
CA LEU A 187 -9.87 -22.25 -3.15
C LEU A 187 -8.60 -21.52 -2.66
N MET A 188 -8.58 -20.19 -2.70
CA MET A 188 -7.50 -19.37 -2.14
C MET A 188 -7.30 -19.60 -0.63
N ILE A 189 -8.40 -19.70 0.12
CA ILE A 189 -8.39 -19.99 1.55
C ILE A 189 -7.85 -21.41 1.82
N ALA A 190 -8.34 -22.42 1.09
CA ALA A 190 -7.90 -23.80 1.23
C ALA A 190 -6.40 -23.96 0.93
N ILE A 191 -5.92 -23.26 -0.09
CA ILE A 191 -4.50 -23.25 -0.44
C ILE A 191 -3.65 -22.62 0.66
N PHE A 192 -4.11 -21.51 1.24
CA PHE A 192 -3.41 -20.89 2.36
C PHE A 192 -3.28 -21.86 3.55
N PHE A 193 -4.37 -22.53 3.94
CA PHE A 193 -4.34 -23.47 5.06
C PHE A 193 -3.48 -24.72 4.77
N THR A 194 -3.46 -25.23 3.54
CA THR A 194 -2.68 -26.42 3.17
C THR A 194 -1.18 -26.15 3.01
N VAL A 195 -0.81 -25.01 2.41
CA VAL A 195 0.60 -24.69 2.13
C VAL A 195 1.27 -24.00 3.32
N VAL A 196 0.63 -22.96 3.84
CA VAL A 196 1.24 -22.06 4.85
C VAL A 196 0.89 -22.53 6.25
N GLY A 197 -0.39 -22.87 6.47
CA GLY A 197 -0.95 -23.23 7.77
C GLY A 197 -1.12 -22.02 8.69
N VAL A 198 -1.88 -22.20 9.78
CA VAL A 198 -2.04 -21.18 10.81
C VAL A 198 -0.89 -21.28 11.80
N ARG A 199 -0.12 -20.20 11.92
CA ARG A 199 0.95 -20.09 12.92
C ARG A 199 0.53 -19.25 14.11
N ASN A 200 -0.31 -18.24 13.87
CA ASN A 200 -0.87 -17.35 14.89
C ASN A 200 -2.40 -17.41 14.88
N LYS A 201 -3.02 -17.69 16.02
CA LYS A 201 -4.48 -17.73 16.18
C LYS A 201 -5.07 -16.33 16.40
N SER A 202 -4.83 -15.41 15.46
CA SER A 202 -5.38 -14.06 15.52
C SER A 202 -6.88 -14.05 15.18
N TYR A 203 -7.73 -13.69 16.16
CA TYR A 203 -9.18 -13.53 15.94
C TYR A 203 -9.51 -12.55 14.82
N LEU A 204 -8.76 -11.45 14.70
CA LEU A 204 -8.92 -10.48 13.61
C LEU A 204 -8.57 -11.10 12.24
N GLY A 205 -7.55 -11.96 12.20
CA GLY A 205 -7.15 -12.65 10.98
C GLY A 205 -8.27 -13.58 10.48
N PHE A 206 -8.83 -14.40 11.37
CA PHE A 206 -9.98 -15.25 11.05
C PHE A 206 -11.20 -14.44 10.63
N PHE A 207 -11.52 -13.36 11.35
CA PHE A 207 -12.65 -12.49 11.01
C PHE A 207 -12.52 -11.90 9.60
N LEU A 208 -11.33 -11.44 9.20
CA LEU A 208 -11.10 -10.90 7.85
C LEU A 208 -11.24 -11.98 6.77
N VAL A 209 -10.67 -13.17 6.98
CA VAL A 209 -10.82 -14.29 6.03
C VAL A 209 -12.30 -14.70 5.90
N LEU A 210 -13.00 -14.83 7.03
CA LEU A 210 -14.43 -15.16 7.03
C LEU A 210 -15.26 -14.07 6.35
N SER A 211 -14.95 -12.79 6.60
CA SER A 211 -15.64 -11.68 5.95
C SER A 211 -15.45 -11.70 4.42
N SER A 212 -14.27 -12.07 3.92
CA SER A 212 -14.02 -12.21 2.49
C SER A 212 -14.84 -13.33 1.86
N LEU A 213 -15.00 -14.46 2.56
CA LEU A 213 -15.86 -15.55 2.13
C LEU A 213 -17.34 -15.15 2.10
N VAL A 214 -17.79 -14.42 3.12
CA VAL A 214 -19.16 -13.91 3.18
C VAL A 214 -19.39 -12.87 2.07
N LEU A 215 -18.43 -12.00 1.78
CA LEU A 215 -18.53 -11.03 0.67
C LEU A 215 -18.52 -11.71 -0.69
N SER A 216 -17.77 -12.79 -0.90
CA SER A 216 -17.71 -13.47 -2.20
C SER A 216 -19.03 -14.15 -2.58
N ILE A 217 -19.79 -14.62 -1.59
CA ILE A 217 -21.14 -15.18 -1.80
C ILE A 217 -22.10 -14.14 -2.39
N THR A 218 -21.90 -12.84 -2.10
CA THR A 218 -22.79 -11.78 -2.59
C THR A 218 -22.88 -11.73 -4.12
N TYR A 219 -21.83 -12.11 -4.85
CA TYR A 219 -21.84 -12.20 -6.32
C TYR A 219 -22.80 -13.26 -6.86
N GLY A 220 -23.06 -14.32 -6.09
CA GLY A 220 -24.04 -15.35 -6.44
C GLY A 220 -25.49 -14.96 -6.09
N ILE A 221 -25.70 -13.92 -5.30
CA ILE A 221 -27.02 -13.51 -4.82
C ILE A 221 -27.43 -12.19 -5.48
N PHE A 222 -26.67 -11.13 -5.23
CA PHE A 222 -26.98 -9.75 -5.57
C PHE A 222 -26.35 -9.29 -6.88
N THR A 223 -26.99 -8.34 -7.55
CA THR A 223 -26.62 -7.78 -8.85
C THR A 223 -26.16 -6.32 -8.76
N ASN A 224 -26.22 -5.71 -7.58
CA ASN A 224 -25.79 -4.34 -7.34
C ASN A 224 -24.35 -4.08 -7.82
N GLU A 225 -24.22 -3.25 -8.86
CA GLU A 225 -22.96 -2.97 -9.54
C GLU A 225 -21.93 -2.29 -8.64
N LEU A 226 -22.38 -1.36 -7.79
CA LEU A 226 -21.50 -0.61 -6.89
C LEU A 226 -20.82 -1.55 -5.89
N PHE A 227 -21.59 -2.41 -5.22
CA PHE A 227 -21.03 -3.37 -4.26
C PHE A 227 -20.19 -4.44 -4.94
N ARG A 228 -20.60 -4.91 -6.13
CA ARG A 228 -19.79 -5.84 -6.92
C ARG A 228 -18.45 -5.22 -7.31
N PHE A 229 -18.40 -3.94 -7.68
CA PHE A 229 -17.13 -3.25 -7.94
C PHE A 229 -16.27 -3.11 -6.68
N LEU A 230 -16.85 -2.63 -5.57
CA LEU A 230 -16.11 -2.48 -4.31
C LEU A 230 -15.60 -3.82 -3.76
N ASN A 231 -16.39 -4.89 -3.87
CA ASN A 231 -16.03 -6.23 -3.41
C ASN A 231 -14.83 -6.81 -4.16
N LEU A 232 -14.61 -6.44 -5.44
CA LEU A 232 -13.43 -6.86 -6.19
C LEU A 232 -12.13 -6.34 -5.54
N ILE A 233 -12.21 -5.20 -4.85
CA ILE A 233 -11.08 -4.57 -4.17
C ILE A 233 -11.00 -5.04 -2.71
N VAL A 234 -12.12 -5.08 -2.00
CA VAL A 234 -12.17 -5.39 -0.56
C VAL A 234 -11.81 -6.85 -0.28
N ILE A 235 -12.29 -7.81 -1.09
CA ILE A 235 -12.04 -9.25 -0.86
C ILE A 235 -10.55 -9.58 -0.87
N PRO A 236 -9.75 -9.20 -1.89
CA PRO A 236 -8.30 -9.46 -1.90
C PRO A 236 -7.56 -8.78 -0.74
N ILE A 237 -7.91 -7.54 -0.40
CA ILE A 237 -7.29 -6.80 0.71
C ILE A 237 -7.56 -7.51 2.04
N ASN A 238 -8.80 -7.93 2.29
CA ASN A 238 -9.18 -8.64 3.51
C ASN A 238 -8.54 -10.02 3.59
N LEU A 239 -8.50 -10.79 2.49
CA LEU A 239 -7.84 -12.11 2.45
C LEU A 239 -6.35 -11.97 2.76
N PHE A 240 -5.67 -11.03 2.11
CA PHE A 240 -4.25 -10.79 2.34
C PHE A 240 -3.98 -10.37 3.80
N SER A 241 -4.78 -9.43 4.32
CA SER A 241 -4.70 -8.97 5.71
C SER A 241 -4.94 -10.10 6.71
N GLY A 242 -5.93 -10.95 6.43
CA GLY A 242 -6.22 -12.13 7.21
C GLY A 242 -5.05 -13.12 7.22
N PHE A 243 -4.54 -13.47 6.05
CA PHE A 243 -3.42 -14.39 5.89
C PHE A 243 -2.14 -13.92 6.59
N LEU A 244 -1.80 -12.63 6.49
CA LEU A 244 -0.67 -12.06 7.23
C LEU A 244 -0.84 -12.19 8.75
N LEU A 245 -2.02 -11.84 9.27
CA LEU A 245 -2.30 -11.91 10.71
C LEU A 245 -2.35 -13.35 11.25
N LEU A 246 -2.71 -14.33 10.41
CA LEU A 246 -2.70 -15.76 10.76
C LEU A 246 -1.30 -16.38 10.64
N THR A 247 -0.38 -15.74 9.92
CA THR A 247 0.99 -16.25 9.73
C THR A 247 1.99 -15.67 10.73
N TYR A 248 1.80 -14.41 11.14
CA TYR A 248 2.78 -13.70 11.96
C TYR A 248 2.22 -13.27 13.32
N GLU A 249 2.98 -13.56 14.40
CA GLU A 249 2.59 -13.25 15.78
C GLU A 249 2.78 -11.77 16.16
N ASN A 250 3.91 -11.17 15.77
CA ASN A 250 4.33 -9.84 16.23
C ASN A 250 4.25 -8.75 15.15
N LEU A 251 3.17 -8.70 14.38
CA LEU A 251 2.93 -7.58 13.47
C LEU A 251 2.30 -6.40 14.24
N PRO A 252 3.02 -5.28 14.46
CA PRO A 252 2.38 -4.06 14.94
C PRO A 252 1.45 -3.57 13.83
N PHE A 253 0.14 -3.71 14.05
CA PHE A 253 -0.88 -3.38 13.07
C PHE A 253 -0.96 -1.85 12.88
N LYS A 254 -0.07 -1.32 12.03
CA LYS A 254 -0.02 0.09 11.59
C LYS A 254 -0.46 0.16 10.13
N LEU A 255 -1.59 0.81 9.86
CA LEU A 255 -2.26 0.89 8.55
C LEU A 255 -1.28 1.28 7.41
N VAL A 256 -0.42 2.26 7.66
CA VAL A 256 0.58 2.74 6.68
C VAL A 256 1.68 1.70 6.43
N THR A 257 2.21 1.06 7.48
CA THR A 257 3.19 -0.03 7.34
C THR A 257 2.57 -1.21 6.60
N PHE A 258 1.28 -1.47 6.83
CA PHE A 258 0.54 -2.54 6.17
C PHE A 258 0.33 -2.26 4.68
N ILE A 259 -0.10 -1.05 4.29
CA ILE A 259 -0.27 -0.67 2.88
C ILE A 259 1.08 -0.67 2.14
N ILE A 260 2.14 -0.16 2.76
CA ILE A 260 3.47 -0.15 2.16
C ILE A 260 4.02 -1.58 2.04
N ALA A 261 3.86 -2.42 3.07
CA ALA A 261 4.24 -3.83 2.99
C ALA A 261 3.38 -4.60 1.97
N PHE A 262 2.09 -4.31 1.85
CA PHE A 262 1.20 -4.84 0.81
C PHE A 262 1.75 -4.51 -0.57
N LEU A 263 1.98 -3.22 -0.87
CA LEU A 263 2.51 -2.76 -2.15
C LEU A 263 3.92 -3.32 -2.42
N GLU A 264 4.79 -3.38 -1.42
CA GLU A 264 6.16 -3.89 -1.59
C GLU A 264 6.21 -5.41 -1.76
N ILE A 265 5.32 -6.17 -1.11
CA ILE A 265 5.21 -7.62 -1.27
C ILE A 265 4.55 -7.95 -2.62
N ILE A 266 3.49 -7.25 -2.99
CA ILE A 266 2.71 -7.48 -4.22
C ILE A 266 3.47 -7.01 -5.45
N VAL A 267 4.06 -5.82 -5.42
CA VAL A 267 4.77 -5.26 -6.57
C VAL A 267 6.25 -5.64 -6.48
N GLY A 268 6.95 -5.24 -5.43
CA GLY A 268 8.40 -5.40 -5.33
C GLY A 268 8.88 -6.86 -5.32
N LYS A 269 8.34 -7.69 -4.43
CA LYS A 269 8.79 -9.09 -4.27
C LYS A 269 8.23 -10.04 -5.29
N SER A 270 7.05 -9.78 -5.85
CA SER A 270 6.54 -10.58 -6.97
C SER A 270 7.44 -10.43 -8.20
N PHE A 271 7.93 -9.20 -8.49
CA PHE A 271 8.92 -8.97 -9.56
C PHE A 271 10.26 -9.66 -9.24
N GLU A 272 10.75 -9.53 -8.00
CA GLU A 272 12.03 -10.12 -7.59
C GLU A 272 12.01 -11.67 -7.57
N ASN A 273 10.92 -12.30 -7.12
CA ASN A 273 10.81 -13.77 -7.08
C ASN A 273 10.53 -14.39 -8.44
N THR A 274 9.90 -13.67 -9.36
CA THR A 274 9.72 -14.14 -10.75
C THR A 274 11.08 -14.24 -11.46
N SER A 275 12.03 -13.36 -11.13
CA SER A 275 13.41 -13.48 -11.61
C SER A 275 14.13 -14.74 -11.07
N LYS A 276 13.74 -15.27 -9.90
CA LYS A 276 14.32 -16.47 -9.28
C LYS A 276 13.71 -17.78 -9.76
N LEU A 277 12.51 -17.74 -10.33
CA LEU A 277 11.90 -18.88 -11.02
C LEU A 277 12.82 -19.41 -12.13
N SER A 278 13.55 -18.50 -12.79
CA SER A 278 14.55 -18.82 -13.80
C SER A 278 15.79 -19.58 -13.27
N PHE A 279 16.08 -19.50 -11.97
CA PHE A 279 17.24 -20.13 -11.35
C PHE A 279 16.93 -21.55 -10.83
N GLU A 280 15.75 -21.76 -10.23
CA GLU A 280 15.30 -23.08 -9.76
C GLU A 280 14.95 -24.04 -10.92
N PHE A 281 14.42 -23.51 -12.04
CA PHE A 281 14.24 -24.30 -13.26
C PHE A 281 15.57 -24.71 -13.90
N LYS A 282 16.60 -23.86 -13.79
CA LYS A 282 17.93 -24.11 -14.37
C LYS A 282 18.70 -25.20 -13.61
N GLU A 283 18.52 -25.30 -12.29
CA GLU A 283 19.11 -26.39 -11.49
C GLU A 283 18.49 -27.76 -11.79
N LYS A 284 17.21 -27.83 -12.18
CA LYS A 284 16.55 -29.09 -12.54
C LYS A 284 16.75 -29.52 -14.00
N PHE A 285 16.95 -28.58 -14.91
CA PHE A 285 17.19 -28.89 -16.34
C PHE A 285 18.67 -28.98 -16.73
N SER A 286 19.62 -28.72 -15.82
CA SER A 286 21.07 -28.84 -16.08
C SER A 286 21.62 -30.28 -15.96
N LYS A 287 20.76 -31.30 -16.07
CA LYS A 287 21.17 -32.72 -16.15
C LYS A 287 20.92 -33.35 -17.53
N ALA A 288 20.79 -32.53 -18.57
CA ALA A 288 20.82 -33.00 -19.95
C ALA A 288 21.95 -32.28 -20.70
N ASP A 289 22.75 -33.06 -21.40
CA ASP A 289 24.09 -32.75 -21.88
C ASP A 289 24.22 -31.58 -22.89
N GLY A 290 25.41 -30.98 -22.84
CA GLY A 290 26.26 -30.59 -23.97
C GLY A 290 25.67 -29.82 -25.17
N GLU A 291 26.03 -28.52 -25.27
CA GLU A 291 26.87 -27.93 -26.35
C GLU A 291 26.58 -26.43 -26.62
N LYS A 292 27.58 -25.76 -27.20
CA LYS A 292 27.78 -24.31 -27.29
C LYS A 292 26.98 -23.62 -28.41
N LYS A 293 26.82 -22.28 -28.23
CA LYS A 293 26.39 -21.19 -29.16
C LYS A 293 24.88 -20.88 -29.11
N SER A 294 24.39 -19.63 -29.08
CA SER A 294 24.99 -18.32 -29.38
C SER A 294 24.51 -17.23 -28.39
N LYS A 295 25.41 -16.33 -28.00
CA LYS A 295 25.11 -15.21 -27.08
C LYS A 295 24.16 -14.17 -27.69
N ASN A 296 24.03 -14.14 -29.02
CA ASN A 296 23.27 -13.11 -29.74
C ASN A 296 21.76 -13.38 -29.83
N MET A 297 21.30 -14.65 -29.82
CA MET A 297 19.87 -14.97 -29.88
C MET A 297 19.11 -14.48 -28.64
N LYS A 298 19.75 -14.51 -27.46
CA LYS A 298 19.17 -13.97 -26.21
C LYS A 298 19.00 -12.45 -26.22
N HIS A 299 19.89 -11.73 -26.90
CA HIS A 299 19.78 -10.28 -27.03
C HIS A 299 18.73 -9.89 -28.07
N ILE A 300 18.57 -10.67 -29.13
CA ILE A 300 17.52 -10.48 -30.14
C ILE A 300 16.14 -10.78 -29.53
N ILE A 301 15.99 -11.89 -28.78
CA ILE A 301 14.72 -12.25 -28.12
C ILE A 301 14.35 -11.24 -27.03
N ASN A 302 15.31 -10.83 -26.18
CA ASN A 302 15.04 -9.79 -25.17
C ASN A 302 14.73 -8.43 -25.82
N GLY A 303 15.38 -8.10 -26.95
CA GLY A 303 15.11 -6.91 -27.73
C GLY A 303 13.68 -6.90 -28.29
N ILE A 304 13.25 -8.01 -28.88
CA ILE A 304 11.89 -8.21 -29.39
C ILE A 304 10.85 -8.12 -28.26
N LEU A 305 11.13 -8.74 -27.12
CA LEU A 305 10.21 -8.79 -25.97
C LEU A 305 10.01 -7.41 -25.31
N ILE A 306 11.02 -6.55 -25.38
CA ILE A 306 10.96 -5.17 -24.89
C ILE A 306 10.39 -4.23 -25.96
N SER A 307 10.67 -4.47 -27.24
CA SER A 307 10.18 -3.61 -28.33
C SER A 307 8.70 -3.77 -28.59
N ILE A 308 8.13 -4.96 -28.44
CA ILE A 308 6.69 -5.22 -28.69
C ILE A 308 5.77 -4.28 -27.88
N PRO A 309 5.86 -4.20 -26.54
CA PRO A 309 5.01 -3.29 -25.77
C PRO A 309 5.29 -1.82 -26.08
N LEU A 310 6.53 -1.45 -26.39
CA LEU A 310 6.88 -0.08 -26.78
C LEU A 310 6.25 0.31 -28.13
N VAL A 311 6.30 -0.59 -29.11
CA VAL A 311 5.71 -0.41 -30.44
C VAL A 311 4.20 -0.37 -30.36
N ILE A 312 3.56 -1.20 -29.53
CA ILE A 312 2.11 -1.15 -29.30
C ILE A 312 1.68 0.21 -28.72
N VAL A 313 2.42 0.72 -27.73
CA VAL A 313 2.15 2.03 -27.13
C VAL A 313 2.38 3.16 -28.15
N LEU A 314 3.45 3.08 -28.95
CA LEU A 314 3.71 4.03 -30.04
C LEU A 314 2.61 3.99 -31.11
N LEU A 315 2.15 2.81 -31.52
CA LEU A 315 1.08 2.64 -32.50
C LEU A 315 -0.25 3.17 -31.98
N MET A 316 -0.56 3.01 -30.68
CA MET A 316 -1.75 3.61 -30.06
C MET A 316 -1.67 5.14 -30.02
N ILE A 317 -0.50 5.70 -29.73
CA ILE A 317 -0.30 7.16 -29.67
C ILE A 317 -0.34 7.77 -31.08
N LEU A 318 0.28 7.12 -32.06
CA LEU A 318 0.31 7.56 -33.47
C LEU A 318 -1.06 7.41 -34.13
N SER A 319 -1.81 6.34 -33.81
CA SER A 319 -3.21 6.15 -34.23
C SER A 319 -4.15 7.21 -33.68
N GLY A 320 -3.85 7.79 -32.51
CA GLY A 320 -4.61 8.90 -31.95
C GLY A 320 -4.20 10.27 -32.50
N ALA A 321 -3.16 10.34 -33.34
CA ALA A 321 -2.58 11.59 -33.82
C ALA A 321 -2.85 11.89 -35.31
N ASP A 322 -3.25 10.90 -36.13
CA ASP A 322 -3.46 11.09 -37.57
C ASP A 322 -4.55 10.15 -38.15
N GLU A 323 -5.53 10.71 -38.85
CA GLU A 323 -6.73 9.99 -39.33
C GLU A 323 -6.42 8.99 -40.46
N VAL A 324 -5.39 9.25 -41.28
CA VAL A 324 -5.00 8.38 -42.39
C VAL A 324 -4.38 7.07 -41.90
N PHE A 325 -3.68 7.09 -40.77
CA PHE A 325 -3.07 5.90 -40.17
C PHE A 325 -4.12 4.95 -39.56
N SER A 326 -5.19 5.51 -39.00
CA SER A 326 -6.35 4.77 -38.46
C SER A 326 -7.09 3.95 -39.54
N TYR A 327 -7.20 4.50 -40.76
CA TYR A 327 -7.85 3.84 -41.90
C TYR A 327 -7.11 2.57 -42.36
N TYR A 328 -5.77 2.57 -42.39
CA TYR A 328 -5.01 1.37 -42.75
C TYR A 328 -4.97 0.33 -41.62
N LEU A 329 -5.00 0.76 -40.35
CA LEU A 329 -4.98 -0.15 -39.20
C LEU A 329 -6.30 -0.92 -39.04
N SER A 330 -7.43 -0.27 -39.32
CA SER A 330 -8.77 -0.88 -39.25
C SER A 330 -8.97 -1.99 -40.30
N ASN A 331 -8.49 -1.78 -41.53
CA ASN A 331 -8.58 -2.80 -42.60
C ASN A 331 -7.76 -4.08 -42.31
N ILE A 332 -6.72 -4.02 -41.49
CA ILE A 332 -5.93 -5.19 -41.07
C ILE A 332 -6.67 -5.96 -39.95
N TRP A 333 -7.42 -5.26 -39.11
CA TRP A 333 -8.20 -5.86 -38.03
C TRP A 333 -9.45 -6.59 -38.55
N ASP A 334 -10.05 -6.16 -39.66
CA ASP A 334 -11.24 -6.81 -40.23
C ASP A 334 -10.97 -8.22 -40.81
N TYR A 335 -9.71 -8.57 -41.12
CA TYR A 335 -9.33 -9.91 -41.59
C TYR A 335 -9.00 -10.91 -40.46
N ILE A 336 -8.89 -10.44 -39.21
CA ILE A 336 -8.62 -11.28 -38.05
C ILE A 336 -9.90 -11.32 -37.22
N ASN A 337 -10.59 -12.46 -37.22
CA ASN A 337 -11.84 -12.64 -36.47
C ASN A 337 -11.58 -12.54 -34.94
N ILE A 338 -11.69 -11.32 -34.39
CA ILE A 338 -11.12 -10.88 -33.10
C ILE A 338 -11.97 -11.21 -31.86
N ASN A 339 -13.15 -11.80 -32.03
CA ASN A 339 -14.01 -12.10 -30.86
C ASN A 339 -13.43 -13.15 -29.89
N ASN A 340 -12.42 -13.95 -30.28
CA ASN A 340 -11.80 -14.94 -29.38
C ASN A 340 -10.33 -14.65 -28.98
N ILE A 341 -9.58 -13.90 -29.79
CA ILE A 341 -8.12 -13.71 -29.56
C ILE A 341 -7.83 -12.58 -28.58
N TYR A 342 -8.59 -11.48 -28.64
CA TYR A 342 -8.46 -10.40 -27.66
C TYR A 342 -8.81 -10.92 -26.27
N ASP A 343 -9.89 -11.67 -26.18
CA ASP A 343 -10.36 -12.25 -24.95
C ASP A 343 -9.38 -13.31 -24.41
N PHE A 344 -8.77 -14.14 -25.28
CA PHE A 344 -7.69 -15.06 -24.90
C PHE A 344 -6.42 -14.34 -24.40
N ILE A 345 -6.00 -13.26 -25.05
CA ILE A 345 -4.80 -12.51 -24.67
C ILE A 345 -5.03 -11.77 -23.35
N VAL A 346 -6.19 -11.15 -23.15
CA VAL A 346 -6.55 -10.52 -21.88
C VAL A 346 -6.70 -11.58 -20.77
N ARG A 347 -7.26 -12.76 -21.08
CA ARG A 347 -7.31 -13.94 -20.19
C ARG A 347 -5.92 -14.37 -19.74
N VAL A 348 -4.98 -14.46 -20.66
CA VAL A 348 -3.58 -14.82 -20.34
C VAL A 348 -2.90 -13.72 -19.53
N ILE A 349 -3.10 -12.44 -19.86
CA ILE A 349 -2.48 -11.32 -19.13
C ILE A 349 -3.02 -11.23 -17.71
N ILE A 350 -4.34 -11.29 -17.51
CA ILE A 350 -4.95 -11.26 -16.17
C ILE A 350 -4.59 -12.52 -15.38
N ALA A 351 -4.58 -13.69 -16.01
CA ALA A 351 -4.12 -14.92 -15.36
C ALA A 351 -2.64 -14.85 -14.96
N LEU A 352 -1.78 -14.27 -15.79
CA LEU A 352 -0.37 -14.05 -15.48
C LEU A 352 -0.19 -13.05 -14.34
N VAL A 353 -0.96 -11.96 -14.32
CA VAL A 353 -0.94 -10.97 -13.22
C VAL A 353 -1.41 -11.63 -11.93
N ILE A 354 -2.49 -12.40 -11.94
CA ILE A 354 -3.01 -13.07 -10.74
C ILE A 354 -2.10 -14.22 -10.30
N MET A 355 -1.54 -14.99 -11.23
CA MET A 355 -0.51 -16.00 -10.95
C MET A 355 0.71 -15.34 -10.29
N PHE A 356 1.16 -14.20 -10.82
CA PHE A 356 2.27 -13.45 -10.28
C PHE A 356 1.99 -12.90 -8.88
N LEU A 357 0.79 -12.37 -8.65
CA LEU A 357 0.32 -11.92 -7.34
C LEU A 357 0.24 -13.08 -6.35
N THR A 358 -0.41 -14.18 -6.70
CA THR A 358 -0.57 -15.36 -5.84
C THR A 358 0.77 -16.03 -5.53
N TYR A 359 1.64 -16.21 -6.53
CA TYR A 359 2.99 -16.74 -6.33
C TYR A 359 3.85 -15.85 -5.43
N GLY A 360 3.83 -14.53 -5.65
CA GLY A 360 4.53 -13.55 -4.80
C GLY A 360 4.06 -13.61 -3.35
N LEU A 361 2.76 -13.73 -3.13
CA LEU A 361 2.14 -13.89 -1.81
C LEU A 361 2.59 -15.17 -1.11
N TYR A 362 2.44 -16.32 -1.77
CA TYR A 362 2.75 -17.61 -1.14
C TYR A 362 4.24 -17.82 -0.94
N TYR A 363 5.08 -17.41 -1.90
CA TYR A 363 6.52 -17.51 -1.75
C TYR A 363 7.02 -16.60 -0.62
N SER A 364 6.49 -15.37 -0.50
CA SER A 364 6.82 -14.46 0.61
C SER A 364 6.44 -15.05 1.97
N LEU A 365 5.29 -15.72 2.07
CA LEU A 365 4.84 -16.38 3.31
C LEU A 365 5.66 -17.63 3.67
N ALA A 366 6.16 -18.36 2.68
CA ALA A 366 6.86 -19.63 2.89
C ALA A 366 8.40 -19.50 3.00
N SER A 367 8.99 -18.40 2.53
CA SER A 367 10.45 -18.19 2.51
C SER A 367 10.97 -17.15 3.51
N VAL A 368 10.11 -16.43 4.24
CA VAL A 368 10.56 -15.30 5.05
C VAL A 368 10.56 -15.62 6.55
N LYS A 369 11.69 -15.40 7.23
CA LYS A 369 11.75 -15.21 8.68
C LYS A 369 11.62 -13.72 8.96
N VAL A 370 10.58 -13.31 9.67
CA VAL A 370 10.43 -11.93 10.13
C VAL A 370 11.34 -11.76 11.34
N ALA A 371 12.32 -10.85 11.24
CA ALA A 371 13.06 -10.43 12.42
C ALA A 371 12.08 -9.73 13.37
N ASN A 372 12.22 -9.95 14.69
CA ASN A 372 11.44 -9.22 15.69
C ASN A 372 11.61 -7.72 15.43
N VAL A 373 10.54 -7.07 15.00
CA VAL A 373 10.52 -5.62 14.91
C VAL A 373 10.58 -5.12 16.34
N ASN A 374 11.76 -4.68 16.77
CA ASN A 374 11.84 -3.90 17.99
C ASN A 374 10.84 -2.77 17.84
N ASN A 375 9.86 -2.75 18.74
CA ASN A 375 8.86 -1.70 18.84
C ASN A 375 9.61 -0.38 19.06
N LYS A 376 10.01 0.28 17.97
CA LYS A 376 10.43 1.67 18.03
C LYS A 376 9.19 2.42 18.48
N THR A 377 9.17 2.73 19.76
CA THR A 377 8.34 3.77 20.36
C THR A 377 8.44 4.96 19.41
N PHE A 378 7.30 5.43 18.91
CA PHE A 378 7.29 6.65 18.12
C PHE A 378 8.06 7.71 18.91
N ASN A 379 9.07 8.34 18.30
CA ASN A 379 9.70 9.48 18.95
C ASN A 379 8.60 10.51 19.17
N ARG A 380 8.25 10.69 20.43
CA ARG A 380 7.21 11.62 20.84
C ARG A 380 7.84 13.00 20.86
N THR A 381 7.53 13.81 19.85
CA THR A 381 8.26 15.06 19.57
C THR A 381 7.53 16.32 19.99
N PHE A 382 6.25 16.23 20.34
CA PHE A 382 5.45 17.42 20.60
C PHE A 382 5.42 17.76 22.09
N ASN A 383 5.67 19.03 22.39
CA ASN A 383 5.59 19.57 23.74
C ASN A 383 4.12 19.66 24.20
N SER A 384 3.82 19.10 25.37
CA SER A 384 2.47 18.99 25.93
C SER A 384 1.77 20.34 26.11
N THR A 385 2.51 21.41 26.40
CA THR A 385 1.95 22.75 26.63
C THR A 385 1.48 23.42 25.34
N THR A 386 2.27 23.36 24.26
CA THR A 386 1.91 23.90 22.94
C THR A 386 0.71 23.17 22.33
N ILE A 387 0.61 21.85 22.52
CA ILE A 387 -0.57 21.10 22.07
C ILE A 387 -1.82 21.52 22.84
N SER A 388 -1.70 21.68 24.17
CA SER A 388 -2.85 22.02 25.01
C SER A 388 -3.45 23.38 24.65
N THR A 389 -2.64 24.40 24.32
CA THR A 389 -3.16 25.71 23.93
C THR A 389 -3.92 25.66 22.62
N ILE A 390 -3.41 24.95 21.62
CA ILE A 390 -4.08 24.75 20.33
C ILE A 390 -5.43 24.04 20.52
N LEU A 391 -5.44 22.96 21.31
CA LEU A 391 -6.66 22.18 21.54
C LEU A 391 -7.74 22.98 22.30
N VAL A 392 -7.35 23.81 23.27
CA VAL A 392 -8.31 24.67 24.00
C VAL A 392 -8.93 25.71 23.07
N SER A 393 -8.17 26.32 22.16
CA SER A 393 -8.71 27.24 21.15
C SER A 393 -9.73 26.56 20.23
N ILE A 394 -9.45 25.31 19.81
CA ILE A 394 -10.38 24.51 19.01
C ILE A 394 -11.67 24.21 19.81
N ILE A 395 -11.57 23.88 21.09
CA ILE A 395 -12.72 23.63 21.96
C ILE A 395 -13.63 24.86 22.01
N LEU A 396 -13.09 26.07 22.19
CA LEU A 396 -13.89 27.29 22.26
C LEU A 396 -14.71 27.51 20.99
N ILE A 397 -14.08 27.34 19.82
CA ILE A 397 -14.76 27.45 18.51
C ILE A 397 -15.87 26.39 18.41
N TYR A 398 -15.56 25.14 18.79
CA TYR A 398 -16.51 24.04 18.71
C TYR A 398 -17.68 24.15 19.69
N LEU A 399 -17.47 24.77 20.85
CA LEU A 399 -18.54 25.06 21.80
C LEU A 399 -19.51 26.09 21.23
N VAL A 400 -19.01 27.18 20.65
CA VAL A 400 -19.85 28.19 19.97
C VAL A 400 -20.62 27.54 18.82
N PHE A 401 -19.93 26.77 17.98
CA PHE A 401 -20.55 26.04 16.86
C PHE A 401 -21.63 25.06 17.33
N THR A 402 -21.33 24.25 18.35
CA THR A 402 -22.27 23.27 18.92
C THR A 402 -23.48 23.97 19.56
N LYS A 403 -23.28 25.09 20.26
CA LYS A 403 -24.38 25.88 20.83
C LYS A 403 -25.33 26.38 19.75
N ILE A 404 -24.80 26.90 18.64
CA ILE A 404 -25.60 27.31 17.48
C ILE A 404 -26.36 26.11 16.92
N GLN A 405 -25.67 24.98 16.68
CA GLN A 405 -26.28 23.74 16.19
C GLN A 405 -27.44 23.26 17.06
N VAL A 406 -27.24 23.19 18.37
CA VAL A 406 -28.25 22.66 19.29
C VAL A 406 -29.49 23.56 19.32
N SER A 407 -29.30 24.88 19.30
CA SER A 407 -30.37 25.86 19.32
C SER A 407 -31.34 25.71 18.14
N TYR A 408 -30.83 25.63 16.90
CA TYR A 408 -31.72 25.55 15.74
C TYR A 408 -32.15 24.10 15.41
N LEU A 409 -31.26 23.10 15.59
CA LEU A 409 -31.48 21.75 15.06
C LEU A 409 -32.32 20.88 16.01
N TYR A 410 -32.07 20.95 17.32
CA TYR A 410 -32.73 20.08 18.31
C TYR A 410 -33.85 20.79 19.07
N LEU A 411 -33.66 22.05 19.46
CA LEU A 411 -34.60 22.79 20.30
C LEU A 411 -35.75 23.39 19.48
N ASN A 412 -35.45 24.33 18.59
CA ASN A 412 -36.49 25.13 17.94
C ASN A 412 -37.13 24.42 16.75
N LYS A 413 -36.45 23.44 16.12
CA LYS A 413 -36.84 22.78 14.85
C LYS A 413 -37.36 23.74 13.76
N ALA A 414 -37.05 25.03 13.89
CA ALA A 414 -37.47 26.10 13.02
C ALA A 414 -36.22 26.62 12.32
N LEU A 415 -36.24 26.56 10.99
CA LEU A 415 -35.16 27.10 10.19
C LEU A 415 -35.14 28.64 10.32
N PRO A 416 -33.97 29.28 10.16
CA PRO A 416 -33.92 30.73 10.02
C PRO A 416 -34.87 31.20 8.90
N PHE A 417 -35.49 32.37 9.08
CA PHE A 417 -36.41 32.96 8.09
C PHE A 417 -35.79 32.93 6.68
N GLY A 418 -36.49 32.28 5.75
CA GLY A 418 -36.11 32.22 4.33
C GLY A 418 -35.31 31.00 3.88
N VAL A 419 -34.94 30.06 4.76
CA VAL A 419 -34.24 28.82 4.37
C VAL A 419 -35.22 27.65 4.33
N THR A 420 -35.32 26.97 3.19
CA THR A 420 -36.12 25.74 3.06
C THR A 420 -35.40 24.55 3.69
N PHE A 421 -36.15 23.55 4.17
CA PHE A 421 -35.57 22.30 4.71
C PHE A 421 -34.62 21.64 3.70
N SER A 422 -34.97 21.67 2.42
CA SER A 422 -34.18 21.17 1.30
C SER A 422 -32.84 21.87 1.12
N GLU A 423 -32.81 23.20 1.24
CA GLU A 423 -31.58 23.97 1.08
C GLU A 423 -30.64 23.81 2.30
N TYR A 424 -31.23 23.80 3.50
CA TYR A 424 -30.50 23.54 4.74
C TYR A 424 -29.88 22.13 4.79
N ALA A 425 -30.59 21.13 4.26
CA ALA A 425 -30.14 19.73 4.26
C ALA A 425 -28.95 19.50 3.30
N ARG A 426 -28.91 20.20 2.15
CA ARG A 426 -27.79 20.08 1.18
C ARG A 426 -26.54 20.86 1.59
N LYS A 427 -26.68 22.03 2.19
CA LYS A 427 -25.54 22.90 2.56
C LYS A 427 -24.91 22.49 3.90
N GLY A 428 -23.58 22.41 3.96
CA GLY A 428 -22.84 22.19 5.21
C GLY A 428 -22.76 20.73 5.67
N PHE A 429 -23.52 19.79 5.07
CA PHE A 429 -23.49 18.38 5.43
C PHE A 429 -22.11 17.75 5.19
N PHE A 430 -21.56 17.91 3.98
CA PHE A 430 -20.25 17.34 3.64
C PHE A 430 -19.12 17.97 4.47
N GLN A 431 -19.23 19.27 4.77
CA GLN A 431 -18.30 19.97 5.65
C GLN A 431 -18.32 19.38 7.07
N LEU A 432 -19.50 19.03 7.59
CA LEU A 432 -19.63 18.37 8.90
C LEU A 432 -18.96 17.00 8.92
N VAL A 433 -19.26 16.15 7.94
CA VAL A 433 -18.64 14.81 7.84
C VAL A 433 -17.12 14.94 7.69
N PHE A 434 -16.64 15.89 6.87
CA PHE A 434 -15.22 16.15 6.69
C PHE A 434 -14.54 16.59 7.99
N LEU A 435 -15.16 17.50 8.75
CA LEU A 435 -14.67 17.91 10.07
C LEU A 435 -14.58 16.72 11.04
N VAL A 436 -15.57 15.83 11.03
CA VAL A 436 -15.55 14.60 11.85
C VAL A 436 -14.33 13.72 11.51
N VAL A 437 -14.06 13.51 10.21
CA VAL A 437 -12.90 12.73 9.75
C VAL A 437 -11.59 13.38 10.18
N ILE A 438 -11.44 14.71 9.96
CA ILE A 438 -10.24 15.44 10.37
C ILE A 438 -10.02 15.33 11.87
N ASN A 439 -11.06 15.53 12.68
CA ASN A 439 -10.94 15.47 14.14
C ASN A 439 -10.56 14.09 14.63
N LEU A 440 -11.14 13.04 14.05
CA LEU A 440 -10.77 11.66 14.35
C LEU A 440 -9.28 11.42 14.07
N ILE A 441 -8.79 11.78 12.88
CA ILE A 441 -7.38 11.61 12.49
C ILE A 441 -6.46 12.47 13.36
N MET A 442 -6.84 13.72 13.63
CA MET A 442 -6.10 14.68 14.43
C MET A 442 -5.91 14.15 15.85
N ILE A 443 -6.99 13.75 16.53
CA ILE A 443 -6.93 13.27 17.92
C ILE A 443 -6.08 12.00 18.02
N ILE A 444 -6.27 11.04 17.10
CA ILE A 444 -5.43 9.83 17.05
C ILE A 444 -3.96 10.19 16.87
N SER A 445 -3.66 11.08 15.90
CA SER A 445 -2.30 11.46 15.56
C SER A 445 -1.58 12.20 16.68
N ILE A 446 -2.27 13.16 17.31
CA ILE A 446 -1.73 13.93 18.43
C ILE A 446 -1.54 12.98 19.62
N LYS A 447 -2.57 12.24 20.02
CA LYS A 447 -2.48 11.35 21.19
C LYS A 447 -1.36 10.31 21.07
N VAL A 448 -1.14 9.73 19.88
CA VAL A 448 -0.04 8.76 19.66
C VAL A 448 1.35 9.42 19.72
N LYS A 449 1.46 10.71 19.38
CA LYS A 449 2.74 11.44 19.30
C LYS A 449 3.08 12.27 20.53
N THR A 450 2.14 12.49 21.45
CA THR A 450 2.39 13.27 22.67
C THR A 450 3.12 12.42 23.72
N ASP A 451 4.22 12.94 24.27
CA ASP A 451 4.86 12.38 25.47
C ASP A 451 4.34 13.06 26.70
N VAL A 452 3.82 12.27 27.63
CA VAL A 452 3.37 12.79 28.91
C VAL A 452 4.07 12.02 30.01
N LYS A 453 5.06 12.68 30.63
CA LYS A 453 5.86 12.12 31.71
C LYS A 453 5.12 12.10 33.06
N ASN A 454 4.04 12.87 33.20
CA ASN A 454 3.30 13.06 34.45
C ASN A 454 1.83 12.62 34.32
N SER A 455 1.34 11.78 35.23
CA SER A 455 -0.01 11.21 35.20
C SER A 455 -1.12 12.27 35.25
N LYS A 456 -0.94 13.35 36.02
CA LYS A 456 -1.91 14.45 36.11
C LYS A 456 -2.05 15.22 34.79
N SER A 457 -0.94 15.45 34.10
CA SER A 457 -0.93 16.10 32.79
C SER A 457 -1.55 15.21 31.70
N ASN A 458 -1.39 13.88 31.82
CA ASN A 458 -2.00 12.92 30.89
C ASN A 458 -3.52 12.91 31.04
N ASN A 459 -4.01 12.91 32.27
CA ASN A 459 -5.45 13.00 32.55
C ASN A 459 -6.05 14.32 32.04
N PHE A 460 -5.36 15.44 32.23
CA PHE A 460 -5.82 16.74 31.71
C PHE A 460 -5.94 16.73 30.18
N LEU A 461 -4.92 16.23 29.46
CA LEU A 461 -4.98 16.07 28.01
C LEU A 461 -6.06 15.08 27.57
N ASN A 462 -6.25 13.96 28.29
CA ASN A 462 -7.31 13.01 28.01
C ASN A 462 -8.71 13.62 28.19
N ILE A 463 -8.91 14.51 29.16
CA ILE A 463 -10.15 15.29 29.30
C ILE A 463 -10.34 16.20 28.09
N ILE A 464 -9.32 16.95 27.68
CA ILE A 464 -9.37 17.82 26.48
C ILE A 464 -9.72 17.00 25.23
N TYR A 465 -9.04 15.87 24.99
CA TYR A 465 -9.35 14.98 23.86
C TYR A 465 -10.79 14.46 23.93
N SER A 466 -11.27 14.11 25.13
CA SER A 466 -12.64 13.60 25.32
C SER A 466 -13.68 14.66 25.01
N VAL A 467 -13.47 15.91 25.46
CA VAL A 467 -14.37 17.03 25.17
C VAL A 467 -14.45 17.28 23.66
N ILE A 468 -13.31 17.35 22.96
CA ILE A 468 -13.30 17.52 21.50
C ILE A 468 -14.00 16.35 20.79
N THR A 469 -13.78 15.12 21.27
CA THR A 469 -14.41 13.93 20.71
C THR A 469 -15.93 13.97 20.88
N LEU A 470 -16.44 14.40 22.03
CA LEU A 470 -17.88 14.56 22.28
C LEU A 470 -18.49 15.67 21.41
N LEU A 471 -17.83 16.82 21.29
CA LEU A 471 -18.28 17.89 20.39
C LEU A 471 -18.31 17.42 18.93
N THR A 472 -17.30 16.65 18.51
CA THR A 472 -17.24 16.04 17.17
C THR A 472 -18.33 14.97 16.98
N MET A 473 -18.65 14.21 18.02
CA MET A 473 -19.74 13.23 17.97
C MET A 473 -21.09 13.92 17.73
N ASN A 474 -21.34 15.06 18.37
CA ASN A 474 -22.51 15.88 18.08
C ASN A 474 -22.56 16.35 16.62
N MET A 475 -21.42 16.70 16.01
CA MET A 475 -21.36 17.04 14.58
C MET A 475 -21.78 15.86 13.69
N GLY A 476 -21.36 14.63 14.04
CA GLY A 476 -21.77 13.41 13.35
C GLY A 476 -23.27 13.14 13.47
N VAL A 477 -23.86 13.30 14.66
CA VAL A 477 -25.31 13.17 14.87
C VAL A 477 -26.08 14.23 14.08
N ALA A 478 -25.62 15.48 14.08
CA ALA A 478 -26.22 16.56 13.29
C ALA A 478 -26.15 16.28 11.79
N ALA A 479 -25.06 15.68 11.30
CA ALA A 479 -24.94 15.25 9.90
C ALA A 479 -25.94 14.15 9.55
N ILE A 480 -26.13 13.15 10.41
CA ILE A 480 -27.16 12.10 10.21
C ILE A 480 -28.57 12.73 10.17
N TYR A 481 -28.86 13.65 11.08
CA TYR A 481 -30.15 14.36 11.10
C TYR A 481 -30.40 15.14 9.81
N LYS A 482 -29.39 15.88 9.32
CA LYS A 482 -29.46 16.58 8.01
C LYS A 482 -29.72 15.61 6.86
N MET A 483 -29.06 14.46 6.85
CA MET A 483 -29.27 13.45 5.80
C MET A 483 -30.69 12.89 5.84
N ASN A 484 -31.26 12.66 7.03
CA ASN A 484 -32.64 12.21 7.16
C ASN A 484 -33.65 13.25 6.67
N LEU A 485 -33.42 14.55 6.94
CA LEU A 485 -34.22 15.62 6.35
C LEU A 485 -34.09 15.63 4.82
N TYR A 486 -32.88 15.43 4.30
CA TYR A 486 -32.65 15.37 2.86
C TYR A 486 -33.39 14.19 2.21
N ILE A 487 -33.36 13.02 2.85
CA ILE A 487 -34.08 11.82 2.41
C ILE A 487 -35.60 12.04 2.50
N GLY A 488 -36.08 12.73 3.54
CA GLY A 488 -37.51 13.02 3.71
C GLY A 488 -38.10 13.86 2.58
N GLU A 489 -37.31 14.74 1.97
CA GLU A 489 -37.74 15.60 0.86
C GLU A 489 -37.51 14.98 -0.52
N PHE A 490 -36.36 14.32 -0.74
CA PHE A 490 -35.94 13.83 -2.07
C PHE A 490 -35.95 12.30 -2.23
N GLY A 491 -36.45 11.57 -1.23
CA GLY A 491 -36.44 10.11 -1.18
C GLY A 491 -35.06 9.51 -0.89
N TYR A 492 -34.99 8.18 -0.94
CA TYR A 492 -33.78 7.40 -0.76
C TYR A 492 -32.98 7.29 -2.07
N THR A 493 -31.66 7.35 -1.95
CA THR A 493 -30.72 6.97 -3.02
C THR A 493 -29.56 6.18 -2.43
N ARG A 494 -28.86 5.41 -3.27
CA ARG A 494 -27.67 4.65 -2.87
C ARG A 494 -26.64 5.53 -2.16
N LEU A 495 -26.35 6.72 -2.72
CA LEU A 495 -25.36 7.64 -2.15
C LEU A 495 -25.79 8.14 -0.76
N ARG A 496 -27.06 8.51 -0.57
CA ARG A 496 -27.57 9.00 0.72
C ARG A 496 -27.44 7.93 1.81
N ILE A 497 -27.81 6.68 1.50
CA ILE A 497 -27.68 5.55 2.42
C ILE A 497 -26.22 5.25 2.75
N LEU A 498 -25.34 5.19 1.75
CA LEU A 498 -23.90 4.92 1.95
C LEU A 498 -23.23 5.98 2.81
N VAL A 499 -23.54 7.25 2.55
CA VAL A 499 -23.02 8.39 3.30
C VAL A 499 -23.55 8.39 4.74
N GLN A 500 -24.81 8.02 4.95
CA GLN A 500 -25.37 7.88 6.29
C GLN A 500 -24.70 6.73 7.07
N ALA A 501 -24.50 5.57 6.43
CA ALA A 501 -23.80 4.45 7.03
C ALA A 501 -22.33 4.76 7.34
N PHE A 502 -21.65 5.50 6.46
CA PHE A 502 -20.30 6.00 6.71
C PHE A 502 -20.25 6.97 7.89
N THR A 503 -21.23 7.87 8.00
CA THR A 503 -21.32 8.80 9.14
C THR A 503 -21.58 8.05 10.45
N LEU A 504 -22.44 7.04 10.43
CA LEU A 504 -22.68 6.15 11.57
C LEU A 504 -21.40 5.41 11.98
N PHE A 505 -20.64 4.89 11.01
CA PHE A 505 -19.33 4.30 11.26
C PHE A 505 -18.37 5.29 11.95
N LEU A 506 -18.33 6.55 11.50
CA LEU A 506 -17.51 7.59 12.15
C LEU A 506 -17.94 7.85 13.59
N CYS A 507 -19.25 7.90 13.88
CA CYS A 507 -19.74 8.01 15.25
C CYS A 507 -19.31 6.82 16.12
N ILE A 508 -19.37 5.60 15.60
CA ILE A 508 -18.87 4.39 16.30
C ILE A 508 -17.36 4.48 16.50
N ALA A 509 -16.60 4.94 15.51
CA ALA A 509 -15.16 5.14 15.62
C ALA A 509 -14.78 6.19 16.68
N LEU A 510 -15.56 7.27 16.81
CA LEU A 510 -15.40 8.26 17.88
C LEU A 510 -15.74 7.69 19.27
N LEU A 511 -16.76 6.85 19.38
CA LEU A 511 -17.07 6.13 20.63
C LEU A 511 -15.91 5.20 21.03
N LEU A 512 -15.37 4.45 20.08
CA LEU A 512 -14.17 3.65 20.31
C LEU A 512 -12.99 4.55 20.67
N LEU A 513 -12.83 5.71 20.04
CA LEU A 513 -11.79 6.68 20.38
C LEU A 513 -11.92 7.18 21.82
N LEU A 514 -13.12 7.44 22.34
CA LEU A 514 -13.29 7.80 23.75
C LEU A 514 -12.75 6.71 24.67
N VAL A 515 -13.05 5.43 24.39
CA VAL A 515 -12.48 4.31 25.15
C VAL A 515 -10.96 4.26 25.00
N PHE A 516 -10.42 4.57 23.81
CA PHE A 516 -8.98 4.63 23.55
C PHE A 516 -8.29 5.72 24.39
N ILE A 517 -8.98 6.86 24.54
CA ILE A 517 -8.48 8.01 25.28
C ILE A 517 -8.20 7.64 26.75
N TRP A 518 -8.99 6.77 27.36
CA TRP A 518 -8.82 6.41 28.78
C TRP A 518 -8.13 5.07 29.04
N ARG A 519 -8.24 4.10 28.13
CA ARG A 519 -7.70 2.75 28.35
C ARG A 519 -6.31 2.50 27.75
N GLU A 520 -5.81 3.40 26.90
CA GLU A 520 -4.49 3.33 26.21
C GLU A 520 -4.18 2.05 25.42
N LYS A 521 -5.10 1.07 25.36
CA LYS A 521 -4.98 -0.13 24.53
C LYS A 521 -5.23 0.23 23.06
N LEU A 522 -4.39 -0.21 22.12
CA LEU A 522 -4.60 0.06 20.68
C LEU A 522 -5.99 -0.41 20.19
N LEU A 523 -6.92 0.53 19.99
CA LEU A 523 -8.29 0.26 19.51
C LEU A 523 -8.41 0.31 17.98
N PHE A 524 -7.30 0.13 17.26
CA PHE A 524 -7.35 0.03 15.80
C PHE A 524 -8.11 -1.23 15.35
N LYS A 525 -7.92 -2.36 16.04
CA LYS A 525 -8.61 -3.62 15.72
C LYS A 525 -10.14 -3.49 15.72
N PRO A 526 -10.79 -2.98 16.80
CA PRO A 526 -12.24 -2.83 16.81
C PRO A 526 -12.76 -1.83 15.77
N ILE A 527 -11.99 -0.79 15.40
CA ILE A 527 -12.39 0.13 14.31
C ILE A 527 -12.46 -0.62 12.96
N VAL A 528 -11.47 -1.46 12.66
CA VAL A 528 -11.50 -2.29 11.44
C VAL A 528 -12.64 -3.29 11.48
N VAL A 529 -12.85 -3.95 12.63
CA VAL A 529 -13.98 -4.89 12.80
C VAL A 529 -15.31 -4.17 12.57
N SER A 530 -15.50 -2.97 13.14
CA SER A 530 -16.73 -2.19 12.92
C SER A 530 -16.90 -1.77 11.46
N ALA A 531 -15.83 -1.37 10.78
CA ALA A 531 -15.88 -0.97 9.37
C ALA A 531 -16.32 -2.13 8.48
N VAL A 532 -15.68 -3.29 8.65
CA VAL A 532 -16.00 -4.51 7.88
C VAL A 532 -17.38 -5.03 8.24
N ALA A 533 -17.78 -5.00 9.52
CA ALA A 533 -19.11 -5.42 9.93
C ALA A 533 -20.23 -4.56 9.32
N ILE A 534 -20.09 -3.23 9.34
CA ILE A 534 -21.06 -2.32 8.70
C ILE A 534 -21.09 -2.57 7.19
N TYR A 535 -19.93 -2.74 6.56
CA TYR A 535 -19.85 -3.03 5.14
C TYR A 535 -20.52 -4.37 4.76
N LEU A 536 -20.34 -5.41 5.57
CA LEU A 536 -21.04 -6.69 5.41
C LEU A 536 -22.56 -6.51 5.51
N VAL A 537 -23.03 -5.79 6.54
CA VAL A 537 -24.45 -5.52 6.72
C VAL A 537 -25.03 -4.79 5.50
N LEU A 538 -24.33 -3.78 4.97
CA LEU A 538 -24.77 -3.05 3.77
C LEU A 538 -24.86 -3.94 2.52
N ASN A 539 -23.98 -4.92 2.38
CA ASN A 539 -24.01 -5.86 1.25
C ASN A 539 -25.21 -6.83 1.32
N TYR A 540 -25.72 -7.13 2.51
CA TYR A 540 -26.77 -8.14 2.73
C TYR A 540 -28.17 -7.56 2.97
N ILE A 541 -28.29 -6.27 3.30
CA ILE A 541 -29.58 -5.60 3.52
C ILE A 541 -30.44 -5.46 2.25
N ASN A 542 -29.89 -5.75 1.06
CA ASN A 542 -30.50 -5.47 -0.24
C ASN A 542 -30.95 -4.00 -0.36
N ILE A 543 -29.96 -3.11 -0.42
CA ILE A 543 -30.19 -1.66 -0.43
C ILE A 543 -31.08 -1.21 -1.60
N ASP A 544 -30.95 -1.83 -2.77
CA ASP A 544 -31.71 -1.42 -3.95
C ASP A 544 -33.21 -1.75 -3.80
N ASN A 545 -33.57 -2.91 -3.22
CA ASN A 545 -34.96 -3.22 -2.89
C ASN A 545 -35.53 -2.29 -1.82
N PHE A 546 -34.73 -1.98 -0.78
CA PHE A 546 -35.12 -1.04 0.26
C PHE A 546 -35.40 0.36 -0.30
N ILE A 547 -34.52 0.87 -1.17
CA ILE A 547 -34.69 2.16 -1.84
C ILE A 547 -35.97 2.17 -2.66
N ALA A 548 -36.18 1.15 -3.50
CA ALA A 548 -37.37 1.06 -4.35
C ALA A 548 -38.65 1.07 -3.49
N LYS A 549 -38.72 0.21 -2.47
CA LYS A 549 -39.88 0.07 -1.60
C LYS A 549 -40.22 1.36 -0.86
N GLU A 550 -39.24 2.02 -0.27
CA GLU A 550 -39.47 3.25 0.49
C GLU A 550 -39.81 4.44 -0.42
N ASN A 551 -39.18 4.53 -1.60
CA ASN A 551 -39.52 5.57 -2.56
C ASN A 551 -40.93 5.38 -3.11
N LEU A 552 -41.34 4.15 -3.44
CA LEU A 552 -42.69 3.85 -3.94
C LEU A 552 -43.79 4.23 -2.95
N LYS A 553 -43.54 4.07 -1.64
CA LYS A 553 -44.48 4.53 -0.59
C LYS A 553 -44.67 6.04 -0.58
N LEU A 554 -43.61 6.79 -0.90
CA LEU A 554 -43.60 8.24 -0.82
C LEU A 554 -44.18 8.92 -2.06
N ILE A 555 -44.31 8.22 -3.20
CA ILE A 555 -44.77 8.77 -4.50
C ILE A 555 -46.11 9.49 -4.37
N ASN A 556 -47.07 8.90 -3.66
CA ASN A 556 -48.41 9.47 -3.53
C ASN A 556 -48.47 10.68 -2.59
N THR A 557 -47.41 10.93 -1.82
CA THR A 557 -47.37 11.99 -0.80
C THR A 557 -46.44 13.15 -1.16
N ARG A 558 -45.54 12.97 -2.13
CA ARG A 558 -44.46 13.93 -2.43
C ARG A 558 -44.26 14.07 -3.94
N ALA A 559 -44.11 15.31 -4.41
CA ALA A 559 -44.11 15.65 -5.83
C ALA A 559 -42.77 15.44 -6.57
N GLU A 560 -41.66 15.15 -5.88
CA GLU A 560 -40.30 15.19 -6.46
C GLU A 560 -39.60 13.83 -6.60
N ILE A 561 -40.31 12.69 -6.49
CA ILE A 561 -39.66 11.37 -6.59
C ILE A 561 -39.41 11.00 -8.04
N ASP A 562 -38.14 10.80 -8.36
CA ASP A 562 -37.69 10.39 -9.69
C ASP A 562 -37.96 8.90 -9.94
N LEU A 563 -39.02 8.60 -10.70
CA LEU A 563 -39.35 7.24 -11.15
C LEU A 563 -38.28 6.65 -12.08
N TRP A 564 -37.59 7.50 -12.86
CA TRP A 564 -36.51 7.03 -13.72
C TRP A 564 -35.38 6.46 -12.85
N TYR A 565 -35.04 7.12 -11.74
CA TYR A 565 -34.05 6.60 -10.80
C TYR A 565 -34.39 5.19 -10.29
N ILE A 566 -35.66 4.89 -9.99
CA ILE A 566 -36.09 3.55 -9.55
C ILE A 566 -35.79 2.50 -10.63
N SER A 567 -36.03 2.83 -11.90
CA SER A 567 -35.69 1.93 -13.02
C SER A 567 -34.17 1.72 -13.19
N THR A 568 -33.34 2.67 -12.71
CA THR A 568 -31.87 2.53 -12.68
C THR A 568 -31.36 1.62 -11.56
N LEU A 569 -32.22 1.11 -10.67
CA LEU A 569 -31.82 0.18 -9.60
C LEU A 569 -31.38 -1.19 -10.15
N SER A 570 -30.69 -1.99 -9.33
CA SER A 570 -30.26 -3.34 -9.69
C SER A 570 -31.46 -4.29 -9.75
N LEU A 571 -31.25 -5.50 -10.28
CA LEU A 571 -32.27 -6.55 -10.34
C LEU A 571 -32.68 -7.06 -8.94
N ASP A 572 -31.96 -6.63 -7.91
CA ASP A 572 -32.24 -6.96 -6.52
C ASP A 572 -33.53 -6.29 -6.01
N ALA A 573 -33.97 -5.22 -6.69
CA ALA A 573 -35.20 -4.48 -6.41
C ALA A 573 -36.47 -5.13 -6.95
N LYS A 574 -36.40 -6.39 -7.41
CA LYS A 574 -37.51 -7.11 -8.05
C LYS A 574 -38.82 -7.01 -7.26
N GLU A 575 -38.79 -7.41 -5.99
CA GLU A 575 -39.98 -7.46 -5.14
C GLU A 575 -40.70 -6.11 -5.08
N ALA A 576 -39.96 -5.02 -4.83
CA ALA A 576 -40.53 -3.68 -4.78
C ALA A 576 -41.05 -3.19 -6.14
N ILE A 577 -40.33 -3.48 -7.22
CA ILE A 577 -40.72 -3.03 -8.57
C ILE A 577 -41.94 -3.78 -9.09
N ASP A 578 -42.06 -5.08 -8.80
CA ASP A 578 -43.24 -5.89 -9.10
C ASP A 578 -44.46 -5.36 -8.34
N GLU A 579 -44.34 -5.11 -7.03
CA GLU A 579 -45.39 -4.50 -6.21
C GLU A 579 -45.78 -3.10 -6.73
N GLY A 580 -44.80 -2.30 -7.16
CA GLY A 580 -45.01 -0.98 -7.75
C GLY A 580 -45.76 -1.05 -9.08
N ARG A 581 -45.49 -2.08 -9.90
CA ARG A 581 -46.19 -2.32 -11.17
C ARG A 581 -47.64 -2.78 -10.93
N GLU A 582 -47.87 -3.69 -10.00
CA GLU A 582 -49.22 -4.16 -9.64
C GLU A 582 -50.12 -3.01 -9.16
N LYS A 583 -49.54 -2.06 -8.41
CA LYS A 583 -50.24 -0.86 -7.93
C LYS A 583 -50.37 0.25 -8.98
N GLY A 584 -49.85 0.06 -10.20
CA GLY A 584 -49.87 1.06 -11.26
C GLY A 584 -48.94 2.26 -11.01
N LEU A 585 -48.00 2.17 -10.06
CA LEU A 585 -47.03 3.22 -9.75
C LEU A 585 -45.82 3.20 -10.68
N VAL A 586 -45.50 2.04 -11.27
CA VAL A 586 -44.40 1.85 -12.22
C VAL A 586 -44.98 1.54 -13.60
N SER A 587 -44.67 2.38 -14.59
CA SER A 587 -45.09 2.17 -15.98
C SER A 587 -44.40 0.95 -16.60
N SER A 588 -45.03 0.35 -17.61
CA SER A 588 -44.44 -0.77 -18.37
C SER A 588 -43.08 -0.42 -19.01
N GLU A 589 -42.88 0.84 -19.39
CA GLU A 589 -41.61 1.31 -19.94
C GLU A 589 -40.47 1.23 -18.91
N TYR A 590 -40.68 1.78 -17.71
CA TYR A 590 -39.70 1.73 -16.63
C TYR A 590 -39.43 0.30 -16.14
N TYR A 591 -40.47 -0.53 -16.10
CA TYR A 591 -40.34 -1.95 -15.77
C TYR A 591 -39.46 -2.68 -16.80
N ASN A 592 -39.72 -2.50 -18.10
CA ASN A 592 -38.95 -3.14 -19.16
C ASN A 592 -37.49 -2.66 -19.18
N TYR A 593 -37.26 -1.36 -18.95
CA TYR A 593 -35.90 -0.83 -18.83
C TYR A 593 -35.13 -1.49 -17.68
N TRP A 594 -35.76 -1.64 -16.51
CA TRP A 594 -35.17 -2.32 -15.36
C TRP A 594 -34.92 -3.80 -15.64
N ALA A 595 -35.91 -4.53 -16.19
CA ALA A 595 -35.81 -5.96 -16.46
C ALA A 595 -34.76 -6.31 -17.53
N ASN A 596 -34.55 -5.43 -18.51
CA ASN A 596 -33.57 -5.61 -19.59
C ASN A 596 -32.10 -5.56 -19.12
N LYS A 597 -31.84 -5.20 -17.86
CA LYS A 597 -30.49 -5.27 -17.27
C LYS A 597 -30.00 -6.70 -17.02
N ARG A 598 -30.90 -7.68 -17.17
CA ARG A 598 -30.56 -9.09 -17.09
C ARG A 598 -29.43 -9.43 -18.06
N VAL A 599 -28.42 -10.11 -17.55
CA VAL A 599 -27.32 -10.63 -18.37
C VAL A 599 -27.59 -12.09 -18.69
N ALA A 600 -27.42 -12.48 -19.96
CA ALA A 600 -27.50 -13.88 -20.36
C ALA A 600 -26.33 -14.65 -19.72
N ILE A 601 -26.65 -15.74 -19.02
CA ILE A 601 -25.66 -16.62 -18.39
C ILE A 601 -25.50 -17.84 -19.29
N GLU A 602 -24.27 -18.10 -19.73
CA GLU A 602 -23.95 -19.26 -20.56
C GLU A 602 -23.44 -20.44 -19.73
N ARG A 603 -22.81 -20.16 -18.59
CA ARG A 603 -22.12 -21.18 -17.78
C ARG A 603 -22.66 -21.24 -16.36
N TRP A 604 -22.68 -22.43 -15.78
CA TRP A 604 -23.27 -22.67 -14.45
C TRP A 604 -22.62 -21.84 -13.33
N TYR A 605 -21.33 -21.51 -13.44
CA TYR A 605 -20.58 -20.77 -12.40
C TYR A 605 -20.82 -19.25 -12.46
N GLU A 606 -21.46 -18.75 -13.51
CA GLU A 606 -21.93 -17.37 -13.64
C GLU A 606 -23.30 -17.18 -12.96
N TYR A 607 -23.84 -18.25 -12.35
CA TYR A 607 -25.14 -18.21 -11.68
C TYR A 607 -25.21 -17.05 -10.67
N ASN A 608 -26.30 -16.31 -10.78
CA ASN A 608 -26.71 -15.31 -9.82
C ASN A 608 -28.23 -15.36 -9.63
N TYR A 609 -28.67 -15.34 -8.37
CA TYR A 609 -30.07 -15.52 -7.99
C TYR A 609 -30.99 -14.47 -8.61
N PHE A 610 -30.74 -13.19 -8.36
CA PHE A 610 -31.62 -12.12 -8.86
C PHE A 610 -31.58 -12.02 -10.39
N ASN A 611 -30.41 -12.20 -11.02
CA ASN A 611 -30.29 -12.20 -12.48
C ASN A 611 -31.09 -13.33 -13.16
N ASN A 612 -31.21 -14.49 -12.52
CA ASN A 612 -31.96 -15.63 -13.07
C ASN A 612 -33.47 -15.58 -12.80
N ASN A 613 -33.89 -14.84 -11.77
CA ASN A 613 -35.28 -14.80 -11.34
C ASN A 613 -36.04 -13.56 -11.81
N VAL A 614 -35.45 -12.62 -12.55
CA VAL A 614 -36.12 -11.38 -13.01
C VAL A 614 -37.45 -11.62 -13.75
N LEU A 615 -37.51 -12.67 -14.58
CA LEU A 615 -38.64 -12.95 -15.48
C LEU A 615 -39.40 -14.24 -15.14
N LYS A 616 -39.13 -14.84 -13.98
CA LYS A 616 -39.90 -15.95 -13.42
C LYS A 616 -40.86 -15.41 -12.38
#